data_AF-A0A2V9LSY2-F1
#
_entry.id   AF-A0A2V9LSY2-F1
#
_cell.length_a   1.000
_cell.length_b   1.000
_cell.length_c   1.000
_cell.angle_alpha   90.00
_cell.angle_beta   90.00
_cell.angle_gamma   90.00
#
_symmetry.space_group_name_H-M   'P 1'
#
loop_
_entity.id
_entity.type
_entity.pdbx_description
1 polymer ?
#
loop_
_entity_poly.entity_id
_entity_poly.type
_entity_poly.pdbx_seq_one_letter_code
_entity_poly.pdbx_strand_id
1 'polypeptide(L)'
;MSGTKARYVLVAFRFLGLIDDDGSPKPDLAQLVEVRTRAQTLKRVIEHSYSGLLSKMDLAKASPSELDAGLRIYNVTGTTHRKAKGFLIRAAQRSGMQVSGHLMKRTRMAGTRSTRRRQVGSEPQTDSQDNGWTPPASRQVFSRTVRLPQAAGTLTLSGSFDPFGLRGQERELFYRLADLLDEFEKQEGAQQRKTARGGV
;
A
#
# COMPACT_ATOMS: atom_id res chain seq x y z
N MET A 1 11.71 -13.40 -5.45
CA MET A 1 10.45 -12.63 -5.45
C MET A 1 9.32 -13.53 -5.93
N SER A 2 8.16 -13.58 -5.26
CA SER A 2 7.00 -14.36 -5.75
C SER A 2 6.52 -13.79 -7.10
N GLY A 3 6.20 -14.63 -8.09
CA GLY A 3 5.81 -14.22 -9.45
C GLY A 3 4.63 -13.25 -9.50
N THR A 4 3.78 -13.26 -8.47
CA THR A 4 2.67 -12.32 -8.30
C THR A 4 3.13 -10.88 -8.04
N LYS A 5 4.29 -10.67 -7.41
CA LYS A 5 4.82 -9.31 -7.19
C LYS A 5 5.46 -8.76 -8.47
N ALA A 6 6.11 -9.62 -9.25
CA ALA A 6 6.72 -9.23 -10.53
C ALA A 6 5.66 -8.68 -11.51
N ARG A 7 4.51 -9.35 -11.65
CA ARG A 7 3.40 -8.85 -12.50
C ARG A 7 2.90 -7.46 -12.07
N TYR A 8 2.81 -7.18 -10.77
CA TYR A 8 2.35 -5.86 -10.29
C TYR A 8 3.37 -4.76 -10.57
N VAL A 9 4.68 -5.07 -10.54
CA VAL A 9 5.73 -4.13 -10.94
C VAL A 9 5.63 -3.81 -12.42
N LEU A 10 5.43 -4.82 -13.28
CA LEU A 10 5.26 -4.59 -14.72
C LEU A 10 4.03 -3.75 -15.04
N VAL A 11 2.90 -4.01 -14.38
CA VAL A 11 1.68 -3.17 -14.52
C VAL A 11 1.95 -1.73 -14.09
N ALA A 12 2.66 -1.52 -12.97
CA ALA A 12 3.04 -0.19 -12.53
C ALA A 12 3.97 0.51 -13.53
N PHE A 13 4.92 -0.22 -14.11
CA PHE A 13 5.84 0.33 -15.11
C PHE A 13 5.13 0.72 -16.40
N ARG A 14 4.12 -0.04 -16.85
CA ARG A 14 3.26 0.38 -17.98
C ARG A 14 2.49 1.63 -17.67
N PHE A 15 1.84 1.70 -16.52
CA PHE A 15 1.11 2.90 -16.09
C PHE A 15 2.03 4.14 -16.03
N LEU A 16 3.26 3.95 -15.57
CA LEU A 16 4.28 5.01 -15.54
C LEU A 16 4.89 5.32 -16.92
N GLY A 17 4.48 4.62 -17.98
CA GLY A 17 5.06 4.79 -19.31
C GLY A 17 6.54 4.42 -19.37
N LEU A 18 7.02 3.54 -18.49
CA LEU A 18 8.43 3.12 -18.45
C LEU A 18 8.70 1.90 -19.33
N ILE A 19 7.65 1.14 -19.66
CA ILE A 19 7.70 0.02 -20.59
C ILE A 19 6.51 0.11 -21.55
N ASP A 20 6.65 -0.48 -22.74
CA ASP A 20 5.60 -0.61 -23.74
C ASP A 20 4.62 -1.76 -23.46
N ASP A 21 3.59 -1.86 -24.29
CA ASP A 21 2.60 -2.94 -24.23
C ASP A 21 3.19 -4.33 -24.53
N ASP A 22 4.33 -4.37 -25.20
CA ASP A 22 5.09 -5.61 -25.42
C ASP A 22 6.08 -5.89 -24.28
N GLY A 23 6.15 -5.01 -23.28
CA GLY A 23 7.08 -5.13 -22.15
C GLY A 23 8.49 -4.60 -22.41
N SER A 24 8.73 -4.01 -23.58
CA SER A 24 10.00 -3.37 -23.94
C SER A 24 10.27 -2.12 -23.09
N PRO A 25 11.49 -1.93 -22.55
CA PRO A 25 11.84 -0.77 -21.75
C PRO A 25 11.99 0.50 -22.58
N LYS A 26 11.48 1.63 -22.08
CA LYS A 26 11.63 2.95 -22.69
C LYS A 26 12.90 3.67 -22.22
N PRO A 27 13.40 4.68 -22.96
CA PRO A 27 14.56 5.49 -22.55
C PRO A 27 14.43 6.08 -21.15
N ASP A 28 13.22 6.47 -20.75
CA ASP A 28 12.91 6.99 -19.43
C ASP A 28 13.26 6.01 -18.31
N LEU A 29 13.11 4.69 -18.54
CA LEU A 29 13.51 3.70 -17.55
C LEU A 29 15.03 3.68 -17.36
N ALA A 30 15.81 3.76 -18.45
CA ALA A 30 17.26 3.82 -18.38
C ALA A 30 17.73 5.11 -17.65
N GLN A 31 17.09 6.24 -17.94
CA GLN A 31 17.38 7.52 -17.28
C GLN A 31 16.99 7.55 -15.80
N LEU A 32 16.03 6.72 -15.36
CA LEU A 32 15.69 6.58 -13.94
C LEU A 32 16.74 5.80 -13.14
N VAL A 33 17.51 4.94 -13.80
CA VAL A 33 18.61 4.18 -13.15
C VAL A 33 19.80 5.11 -12.88
N GLU A 34 20.06 6.06 -13.77
CA GLU A 34 21.15 7.02 -13.67
C GLU A 34 20.87 8.08 -12.60
N VAL A 35 21.75 8.21 -11.60
CA VAL A 35 21.53 9.07 -10.42
C VAL A 35 21.39 10.53 -10.81
N ARG A 36 22.15 10.98 -11.81
CA ARG A 36 22.16 12.39 -12.25
C ARG A 36 20.83 12.82 -12.87
N THR A 37 20.19 11.94 -13.65
CA THR A 37 18.94 12.24 -14.35
C THR A 37 17.71 11.79 -13.58
N ARG A 38 17.86 10.88 -12.61
CA ARG A 38 16.76 10.22 -11.89
C ARG A 38 15.68 11.16 -11.38
N ALA A 39 16.03 12.27 -10.73
CA ALA A 39 15.04 13.19 -10.16
C ALA A 39 14.22 13.89 -11.25
N GLN A 40 14.89 14.39 -12.30
CA GLN A 40 14.25 15.07 -13.42
C GLN A 40 13.39 14.11 -14.25
N THR A 41 13.90 12.92 -14.54
CA THR A 41 13.14 11.88 -15.24
C THR A 41 11.94 11.44 -14.42
N LEU A 42 12.09 11.26 -13.10
CA LEU A 42 10.97 10.91 -12.22
C LEU A 42 9.90 12.01 -12.20
N LYS A 43 10.29 13.29 -12.22
CA LYS A 43 9.36 14.42 -12.34
C LYS A 43 8.53 14.31 -13.61
N ARG A 44 9.19 14.18 -14.77
CA ARG A 44 8.53 14.06 -16.08
C ARG A 44 7.59 12.86 -16.14
N VAL A 45 8.02 11.71 -15.62
CA VAL A 45 7.21 10.48 -15.56
C VAL A 45 5.95 10.69 -14.73
N ILE A 46 6.06 11.34 -13.55
CA ILE A 46 4.90 11.64 -12.70
C ILE A 46 3.96 12.62 -13.41
N GLU A 47 4.49 13.70 -13.99
CA GLU A 47 3.71 14.72 -14.70
C GLU A 47 2.91 14.12 -15.87
N HIS A 48 3.53 13.22 -16.63
CA HIS A 48 2.90 12.53 -17.73
C HIS A 48 1.79 11.57 -17.24
N SER A 49 2.12 10.63 -16.35
CA SER A 49 1.18 9.59 -15.90
C SER A 49 0.05 10.12 -15.02
N TYR A 50 0.28 11.23 -14.31
CA TYR A 50 -0.72 11.89 -13.47
C TYR A 50 -1.28 13.18 -14.09
N SER A 51 -1.11 13.39 -15.40
CA SER A 51 -1.57 14.59 -16.11
C SER A 51 -3.06 14.90 -15.88
N GLY A 52 -3.93 13.89 -15.90
CA GLY A 52 -5.36 14.04 -15.62
C GLY A 52 -5.70 14.54 -14.19
N LEU A 53 -4.82 14.26 -13.23
CA LEU A 53 -4.92 14.76 -11.85
C LEU A 53 -4.30 16.14 -11.71
N LEU A 54 -3.08 16.31 -12.23
CA LEU A 54 -2.26 17.51 -12.07
C LEU A 54 -2.77 18.69 -12.90
N SER A 55 -3.49 18.44 -13.99
CA SER A 55 -4.18 19.48 -14.75
C SER A 55 -5.31 20.17 -13.98
N LYS A 56 -5.86 19.51 -12.95
CA LYS A 56 -7.00 20.00 -12.17
C LYS A 56 -6.60 20.47 -10.77
N MET A 57 -5.36 20.22 -10.35
CA MET A 57 -4.93 20.43 -8.97
C MET A 57 -3.42 20.58 -8.87
N ASP A 58 -2.98 21.56 -8.09
CA ASP A 58 -1.58 21.81 -7.76
C ASP A 58 -1.18 21.12 -6.44
N LEU A 59 -0.21 20.19 -6.50
CA LEU A 59 0.31 19.47 -5.33
C LEU A 59 0.91 20.40 -4.26
N ALA A 60 1.39 21.59 -4.63
CA ALA A 60 1.96 22.55 -3.69
C ALA A 60 0.89 23.18 -2.77
N LYS A 61 -0.36 23.27 -3.25
CA LYS A 61 -1.48 23.91 -2.54
C LYS A 61 -2.59 22.95 -2.14
N ALA A 62 -2.62 21.77 -2.75
CA ALA A 62 -3.68 20.80 -2.57
C ALA A 62 -3.85 20.37 -1.11
N SER A 63 -5.12 20.30 -0.72
CA SER A 63 -5.56 19.67 0.51
C SER A 63 -5.58 18.14 0.38
N PRO A 64 -5.52 17.43 1.52
CA PRO A 64 -5.63 15.98 1.50
C PRO A 64 -6.93 15.43 0.89
N SER A 65 -8.05 16.14 1.01
CA SER A 65 -9.36 15.77 0.46
C SER A 65 -9.44 15.96 -1.04
N GLU A 66 -8.85 17.03 -1.57
CA GLU A 66 -8.77 17.27 -3.02
C GLU A 66 -7.92 16.20 -3.70
N LEU A 67 -6.78 15.82 -3.10
CA LEU A 67 -5.98 14.71 -3.61
C LEU A 67 -6.73 13.37 -3.54
N ASP A 68 -7.53 13.15 -2.49
CA ASP A 68 -8.35 11.93 -2.37
C ASP A 68 -9.42 11.88 -3.47
N ALA A 69 -10.08 13.00 -3.76
CA ALA A 69 -11.08 13.12 -4.81
C ALA A 69 -10.45 12.98 -6.21
N GLY A 70 -9.33 13.65 -6.45
CA GLY A 70 -8.61 13.60 -7.72
C GLY A 70 -8.11 12.19 -8.04
N LEU A 71 -7.63 11.42 -7.06
CA LEU A 71 -7.19 10.04 -7.30
C LEU A 71 -8.33 9.09 -7.68
N ARG A 72 -9.60 9.45 -7.44
CA ARG A 72 -10.75 8.60 -7.83
C ARG A 72 -10.90 8.45 -9.34
N ILE A 73 -10.34 9.38 -10.15
CA ILE A 73 -10.37 9.27 -11.61
C ILE A 73 -9.67 7.99 -12.12
N TYR A 74 -8.79 7.41 -11.31
CA TYR A 74 -8.07 6.17 -11.63
C TYR A 74 -8.79 4.91 -11.14
N ASN A 75 -10.04 5.01 -10.68
CA ASN A 75 -10.86 3.90 -10.18
C ASN A 75 -10.19 3.06 -9.07
N VAL A 76 -9.28 3.66 -8.30
CA VAL A 76 -8.63 3.01 -7.16
C VAL A 76 -9.42 3.24 -5.88
N THR A 77 -9.69 2.17 -5.12
CA THR A 77 -10.47 2.24 -3.87
C THR A 77 -9.74 1.58 -2.70
N GLY A 78 -10.23 1.79 -1.47
CA GLY A 78 -9.79 1.10 -0.26
C GLY A 78 -8.29 1.23 0.03
N THR A 79 -7.63 0.10 0.26
CA THR A 79 -6.19 0.05 0.61
C THR A 79 -5.29 0.45 -0.56
N THR A 80 -5.71 0.18 -1.79
CA THR A 80 -4.98 0.55 -3.02
C THR A 80 -4.98 2.06 -3.20
N HIS A 81 -6.12 2.73 -2.97
CA HIS A 81 -6.21 4.19 -3.01
C HIS A 81 -5.24 4.85 -2.01
N ARG A 82 -5.22 4.38 -0.76
CA ARG A 82 -4.29 4.86 0.27
C ARG A 82 -2.81 4.67 -0.12
N LYS A 83 -2.47 3.53 -0.73
CA LYS A 83 -1.11 3.25 -1.22
C LYS A 83 -0.75 4.12 -2.41
N ALA A 84 -1.64 4.31 -3.37
CA ALA A 84 -1.45 5.17 -4.53
C ALA A 84 -1.19 6.62 -4.11
N LYS A 85 -1.97 7.14 -3.15
CA LYS A 85 -1.72 8.46 -2.56
C LYS A 85 -0.33 8.58 -1.94
N GLY A 86 0.04 7.61 -1.11
CA GLY A 86 1.35 7.59 -0.46
C GLY A 86 2.52 7.43 -1.44
N PHE A 87 2.30 6.71 -2.54
CA PHE A 87 3.26 6.60 -3.63
C PHE A 87 3.45 7.94 -4.33
N LEU A 88 2.36 8.57 -4.81
CA LEU A 88 2.43 9.84 -5.54
C LEU A 88 3.14 10.93 -4.75
N ILE A 89 2.79 11.10 -3.47
CA ILE A 89 3.40 12.14 -2.63
C ILE A 89 4.90 11.86 -2.42
N ARG A 90 5.31 10.61 -2.17
CA ARG A 90 6.74 10.28 -2.03
C ARG A 90 7.49 10.40 -3.34
N ALA A 91 6.86 10.04 -4.45
CA ALA A 91 7.45 10.16 -5.77
C ALA A 91 7.68 11.65 -6.10
N ALA A 92 6.70 12.51 -5.83
CA ALA A 92 6.80 13.96 -5.98
C ALA A 92 7.90 14.57 -5.08
N GLN A 93 8.02 14.12 -3.83
CA GLN A 93 9.13 14.53 -2.96
C GLN A 93 10.48 14.10 -3.52
N ARG A 94 10.58 12.87 -4.02
CA ARG A 94 11.83 12.31 -4.55
C ARG A 94 12.27 12.97 -5.86
N SER A 95 11.32 13.50 -6.63
CA SER A 95 11.58 14.25 -7.86
C SER A 95 11.80 15.76 -7.64
N GLY A 96 11.73 16.23 -6.39
CA GLY A 96 11.90 17.65 -6.04
C GLY A 96 10.70 18.53 -6.37
N MET A 97 9.51 17.95 -6.60
CA MET A 97 8.28 18.72 -6.75
C MET A 97 7.86 19.33 -5.41
N GLN A 98 7.27 20.53 -5.47
CA GLN A 98 6.70 21.16 -4.28
C GLN A 98 5.42 20.41 -3.87
N VAL A 99 5.35 20.01 -2.61
CA VAL A 99 4.20 19.32 -2.03
C VAL A 99 3.76 20.06 -0.77
N SER A 100 2.46 20.30 -0.63
CA SER A 100 1.92 21.02 0.52
C SER A 100 2.26 20.32 1.84
N GLY A 101 2.60 21.11 2.87
CA GLY A 101 2.91 20.56 4.20
C GLY A 101 1.76 19.74 4.80
N HIS A 102 0.51 20.03 4.40
CA HIS A 102 -0.69 19.28 4.80
C HIS A 102 -0.72 17.87 4.20
N LEU A 103 -0.26 17.71 2.95
CA LEU A 103 -0.09 16.40 2.31
C LEU A 103 1.07 15.62 2.93
N MET A 104 2.17 16.29 3.30
CA MET A 104 3.32 15.63 3.92
C MET A 104 2.99 15.08 5.31
N LYS A 105 2.28 15.84 6.15
CA LYS A 105 1.92 15.42 7.53
C LYS A 105 1.09 14.14 7.56
N ARG A 106 0.24 13.91 6.55
CA ARG A 106 -0.66 12.74 6.47
C ARG A 106 -0.09 11.58 5.64
N THR A 107 1.07 11.78 5.00
CA THR A 107 1.80 10.76 4.21
C THR A 107 2.85 10.00 5.02
N ARG A 108 2.97 10.29 6.32
CA ARG A 108 3.41 9.27 7.26
C ARG A 108 2.43 8.11 7.09
N MET A 109 2.77 7.15 6.22
CA MET A 109 2.07 5.89 6.11
C MET A 109 1.86 5.44 7.54
N ALA A 110 0.62 5.11 7.88
CA ALA A 110 0.31 4.49 9.16
C ALA A 110 1.08 3.16 9.26
N GLY A 111 2.38 3.22 9.54
CA GLY A 111 3.02 2.27 10.43
C GLY A 111 2.41 2.62 11.78
N THR A 112 1.53 1.73 12.24
CA THR A 112 0.91 1.72 13.57
C THR A 112 0.30 3.05 13.98
N ARG A 113 -1.03 3.09 14.11
CA ARG A 113 -1.71 4.17 14.82
C ARG A 113 -1.11 4.26 16.22
N SER A 114 -0.13 5.14 16.39
CA SER A 114 0.33 5.58 17.70
C SER A 114 -0.87 6.30 18.30
N THR A 115 -1.58 5.60 19.16
CA THR A 115 -2.35 6.24 20.22
C THR A 115 -1.32 7.04 21.01
N ARG A 116 -1.13 8.30 20.61
CA ARG A 116 -0.43 9.30 21.41
C ARG A 116 -1.30 9.49 22.66
N ARG A 117 -1.08 8.61 23.64
CA ARG A 117 -1.49 8.81 25.02
C ARG A 117 -0.83 10.13 25.41
N ARG A 118 -1.65 11.15 25.71
CA ARG A 118 -1.20 12.38 26.36
C ARG A 118 -0.43 11.96 27.62
N GLN A 119 0.90 12.05 27.58
CA GLN A 119 1.67 12.23 28.79
C GLN A 119 1.91 13.72 28.93
N VAL A 120 1.29 14.25 29.98
CA VAL A 120 1.59 15.53 30.60
C VAL A 120 3.02 15.45 31.13
N GLY A 121 3.80 16.51 30.93
CA GLY A 121 4.97 16.81 31.76
C GLY A 121 6.33 16.80 31.07
N SER A 122 6.85 18.02 30.88
CA SER A 122 8.27 18.42 31.00
C SER A 122 9.16 18.40 29.75
N GLU A 123 9.38 19.61 29.21
CA GLU A 123 10.60 20.08 28.53
C GLU A 123 11.82 20.17 29.49
N PRO A 124 13.08 20.44 29.06
CA PRO A 124 13.55 20.94 27.76
C PRO A 124 14.73 20.17 27.10
N GLN A 125 15.05 20.65 25.89
CA GLN A 125 16.08 20.23 24.91
C GLN A 125 17.46 19.86 25.45
N THR A 126 18.12 18.91 24.76
CA THR A 126 19.52 19.10 24.34
C THR A 126 19.78 18.37 23.01
N ASP A 127 20.36 19.09 22.06
CA ASP A 127 20.89 18.59 20.80
C ASP A 127 22.04 17.59 21.04
N SER A 128 22.04 16.48 20.31
CA SER A 128 23.26 15.81 19.83
C SER A 128 22.91 14.80 18.73
N GLN A 129 23.58 14.95 17.60
CA GLN A 129 23.56 14.05 16.46
C GLN A 129 24.17 12.69 16.85
N ASP A 130 23.46 11.60 16.54
CA ASP A 130 24.12 10.33 16.20
C ASP A 130 23.26 9.57 15.17
N ASN A 131 23.89 9.29 14.03
CA ASN A 131 23.34 8.62 12.88
C ASN A 131 23.55 7.11 13.03
N GLY A 132 22.60 6.43 13.67
CA GLY A 132 22.60 4.98 13.81
C GLY A 132 21.20 4.38 13.67
N TRP A 133 20.51 4.59 12.55
CA TRP A 133 19.23 3.93 12.30
C TRP A 133 19.44 2.48 11.88
N THR A 134 19.47 1.57 12.84
CA THR A 134 19.08 0.18 12.60
C THR A 134 17.54 0.09 12.53
N PRO A 135 16.94 -0.36 11.42
CA PRO A 135 15.51 -0.64 11.39
C PRO A 135 15.17 -1.71 12.44
N PRO A 136 14.19 -1.48 13.34
CA PRO A 136 13.74 -2.54 14.23
C PRO A 136 13.14 -3.67 13.38
N ALA A 137 13.53 -4.91 13.69
CA ALA A 137 13.06 -6.12 13.03
C ALA A 137 11.53 -6.08 12.87
N SER A 138 11.08 -6.21 11.63
CA SER A 138 9.67 -6.16 11.26
C SER A 138 8.89 -7.27 11.96
N ARG A 139 8.08 -6.92 12.98
CA ARG A 139 7.08 -7.84 13.54
C ARG A 139 6.12 -8.25 12.42
N GLN A 140 6.04 -9.55 12.14
CA GLN A 140 5.16 -10.10 11.11
C GLN A 140 3.70 -9.75 11.42
N VAL A 141 2.97 -9.36 10.38
CA VAL A 141 1.53 -9.10 10.42
C VAL A 141 0.86 -10.31 9.77
N PHE A 142 0.05 -11.04 10.52
CA PHE A 142 -0.81 -12.10 9.99
C PHE A 142 -2.00 -11.45 9.27
N SER A 143 -2.29 -11.88 8.03
CA SER A 143 -3.43 -11.41 7.26
C SER A 143 -3.96 -12.54 6.38
N ARG A 144 -5.23 -12.91 6.58
CA ARG A 144 -5.94 -13.91 5.77
C ARG A 144 -7.26 -13.33 5.27
N THR A 145 -7.57 -13.53 3.99
CA THR A 145 -8.77 -13.00 3.34
C THR A 145 -9.57 -14.14 2.72
N VAL A 146 -10.84 -14.24 3.08
CA VAL A 146 -11.80 -15.23 2.57
C VAL A 146 -12.89 -14.50 1.78
N ARG A 147 -13.41 -15.13 0.73
CA ARG A 147 -14.53 -14.59 -0.06
C ARG A 147 -15.86 -15.01 0.55
N LEU A 148 -16.82 -14.09 0.59
CA LEU A 148 -18.19 -14.32 1.06
C LEU A 148 -19.13 -14.25 -0.15
N PRO A 149 -19.42 -15.39 -0.82
CA PRO A 149 -20.15 -15.38 -2.09
C PRO A 149 -21.61 -14.94 -1.93
N GLN A 150 -22.28 -15.34 -0.84
CA GLN A 150 -23.67 -14.94 -0.56
C GLN A 150 -23.83 -13.42 -0.37
N ALA A 151 -22.81 -12.76 0.19
CA ALA A 151 -22.79 -11.31 0.39
C ALA A 151 -22.03 -10.55 -0.72
N ALA A 152 -21.59 -11.25 -1.77
CA ALA A 152 -20.71 -10.73 -2.83
C ALA A 152 -19.51 -9.92 -2.30
N GLY A 153 -18.94 -10.34 -1.15
CA GLY A 153 -17.97 -9.58 -0.38
C GLY A 153 -16.69 -10.35 -0.05
N THR A 154 -15.81 -9.72 0.73
CA THR A 154 -14.60 -10.39 1.28
C THR A 154 -14.46 -10.08 2.76
N LEU A 155 -14.07 -11.09 3.54
CA LEU A 155 -13.76 -10.99 4.96
C LEU A 155 -12.24 -11.09 5.13
N THR A 156 -11.62 -10.10 5.77
CA THR A 156 -10.17 -10.13 6.07
C THR A 156 -9.94 -10.16 7.57
N LEU A 157 -9.28 -11.22 8.05
CA LEU A 157 -8.78 -11.34 9.40
C LEU A 157 -7.31 -10.92 9.42
N SER A 158 -6.98 -9.87 10.21
CA SER A 158 -5.61 -9.38 10.33
C SER A 158 -5.22 -9.14 11.78
N GLY A 159 -3.98 -9.50 12.14
CA GLY A 159 -3.43 -9.31 13.47
C GLY A 159 -1.93 -9.00 13.43
N SER A 160 -1.45 -8.20 14.37
CA SER A 160 -0.03 -7.82 14.49
C SER A 160 0.58 -8.46 15.73
N PHE A 161 0.89 -9.75 15.65
CA PHE A 161 1.51 -10.54 16.72
C PHE A 161 2.39 -11.64 16.11
N ASP A 162 3.31 -12.17 16.91
CA ASP A 162 4.07 -13.36 16.54
C ASP A 162 3.19 -14.61 16.77
N PRO A 163 2.78 -15.35 15.72
CA PRO A 163 1.95 -16.54 15.88
C PRO A 163 2.63 -17.64 16.69
N PHE A 164 3.97 -17.69 16.70
CA PHE A 164 4.73 -18.68 17.50
C PHE A 164 4.87 -18.27 18.98
N GLY A 165 4.59 -16.99 19.28
CA GLY A 165 4.60 -16.42 20.62
C GLY A 165 3.28 -16.58 21.39
N LEU A 166 2.20 -17.03 20.74
CA LEU A 166 0.89 -17.17 21.37
C LEU A 166 0.88 -18.29 22.43
N ARG A 167 0.32 -18.01 23.62
CA ARG A 167 0.23 -18.97 24.74
C ARG A 167 -1.19 -19.01 25.30
N GLY A 168 -1.53 -20.14 25.94
CA GLY A 168 -2.81 -20.32 26.63
C GLY A 168 -4.03 -20.00 25.76
N GLN A 169 -4.93 -19.17 26.29
CA GLN A 169 -6.20 -18.79 25.66
C GLN A 169 -6.02 -18.02 24.33
N GLU A 170 -4.95 -17.21 24.20
CA GLU A 170 -4.70 -16.42 22.98
C GLU A 170 -4.38 -17.32 21.78
N ARG A 171 -3.65 -18.41 22.04
CA ARG A 171 -3.35 -19.44 21.05
C ARG A 171 -4.63 -20.13 20.60
N GLU A 172 -5.42 -20.60 21.55
CA GLU A 172 -6.65 -21.33 21.28
C GLU A 172 -7.64 -20.50 20.46
N LEU A 173 -7.84 -19.23 20.83
CA LEU A 173 -8.70 -18.31 20.10
C LEU A 173 -8.23 -18.09 18.66
N PHE A 174 -6.93 -17.86 18.45
CA PHE A 174 -6.40 -17.62 17.11
C PHE A 174 -6.54 -18.83 16.20
N TYR A 175 -6.15 -20.02 16.66
CA TYR A 175 -6.24 -21.23 15.85
C TYR A 175 -7.69 -21.61 15.58
N ARG A 176 -8.60 -21.42 16.54
CA ARG A 176 -10.03 -21.62 16.31
C ARG A 176 -10.59 -20.70 15.22
N LEU A 177 -10.17 -19.43 15.18
CA LEU A 177 -10.57 -18.51 14.11
C LEU A 177 -9.95 -18.90 12.76
N ALA A 178 -8.69 -19.36 12.75
CA ALA A 178 -8.04 -19.83 11.53
C ALA A 178 -8.74 -21.07 10.97
N ASP A 179 -9.05 -22.05 11.83
CA ASP A 179 -9.74 -23.29 11.47
C ASP A 179 -11.16 -23.03 10.96
N LEU A 180 -11.90 -22.09 11.57
CA LEU A 180 -13.23 -21.68 11.08
C LEU A 180 -13.16 -21.07 9.67
N LEU A 181 -12.13 -20.28 9.38
CA LEU A 181 -11.92 -19.73 8.04
C LEU A 181 -11.55 -20.81 7.03
N ASP A 182 -10.71 -21.78 7.42
CA ASP A 182 -10.35 -22.95 6.61
C ASP A 182 -11.56 -23.84 6.32
N GLU A 183 -12.40 -24.09 7.32
CA GLU A 183 -13.62 -24.88 7.19
C GLU A 183 -14.62 -24.19 6.26
N PHE A 184 -14.82 -22.88 6.41
CA PHE A 184 -15.68 -22.11 5.52
C PHE A 184 -15.18 -22.16 4.06
N GLU A 185 -13.88 -21.99 3.82
CA GLU A 185 -13.30 -22.11 2.47
C GLU A 185 -13.47 -23.53 1.88
N LYS A 186 -13.35 -24.58 2.71
CA LYS A 186 -13.54 -25.98 2.29
C LYS A 186 -15.01 -26.30 1.99
N GLN A 187 -15.95 -25.83 2.81
CA GLN A 187 -17.38 -26.03 2.60
C GLN A 187 -17.87 -25.32 1.32
N GLU A 188 -17.39 -24.09 1.08
CA GLU A 188 -17.66 -23.35 -0.17
C GLU A 188 -17.06 -24.06 -1.40
N GLY A 189 -15.82 -24.56 -1.29
CA GLY A 189 -15.18 -25.34 -2.35
C GLY A 189 -15.89 -26.68 -2.65
N ALA A 190 -16.51 -27.30 -1.63
CA ALA A 190 -17.29 -28.53 -1.78
C ALA A 190 -18.69 -28.28 -2.35
N GLN A 191 -19.33 -27.15 -2.00
CA GLN A 191 -20.65 -26.76 -2.53
C GLN A 191 -20.58 -26.34 -4.00
N GLN A 192 -19.53 -25.63 -4.43
CA GLN A 192 -19.30 -25.29 -5.84
C GLN A 192 -19.05 -26.52 -6.73
N ARG A 193 -18.48 -27.60 -6.17
CA ARG A 193 -18.27 -28.87 -6.91
C ARG A 193 -19.54 -29.71 -7.08
N LYS A 194 -20.54 -29.57 -6.19
CA LYS A 194 -21.83 -30.27 -6.33
C LYS A 194 -22.76 -29.60 -7.34
N THR A 195 -22.75 -28.27 -7.45
CA THR A 195 -23.58 -27.54 -8.45
C THR A 195 -23.06 -27.69 -9.87
N ALA A 196 -21.75 -27.92 -10.06
CA ALA A 196 -21.15 -28.14 -11.38
C ALA A 196 -21.33 -29.56 -11.97
N ARG A 197 -21.89 -30.52 -11.20
CA ARG A 197 -22.03 -31.93 -11.63
C ARG A 197 -23.49 -32.42 -11.73
N GLY A 198 -24.47 -31.55 -11.49
CA GLY A 198 -25.90 -31.88 -11.56
C GLY A 198 -26.62 -31.36 -12.81
N GLY A 199 -25.89 -30.99 -13.86
CA GLY A 199 -26.44 -30.58 -15.15
C GLY A 199 -26.05 -31.56 -16.25
N VAL A 200 -26.66 -32.75 -16.22
CA VAL A 200 -26.82 -33.64 -17.38
C VAL A 200 -28.26 -34.15 -17.33
#